data_AF-A0A928ERD8-F1
#
_entry.id   AF-A0A928ERD8-F1
#
_cell.length_a   1.000
_cell.length_b   1.000
_cell.length_c   1.000
_cell.angle_alpha   90.00
_cell.angle_beta   90.00
_cell.angle_gamma   90.00
#
_symmetry.space_group_name_H-M   'P 1'
#
loop_
_entity.id
_entity.type
_entity.pdbx_description
1 polymer ?
#
loop_
_entity_poly.entity_id
_entity_poly.type
_entity_poly.pdbx_seq_one_letter_code
_entity_poly.pdbx_strand_id
1 'polypeptide(L)'
;MKKRMTCLSVLLSLALLLTSCDRLAAFVWEEGYDQEEVSVIHGSDSDLARTLCQRLEPLFTTSLDPIFFDRFADEKEALCNSLLAGMLATDFALYTGQTELYESAKAMYPERNLYFLIPREAFDYALHSTFDQVNVRAFDTEYFDYLESVEAFTADRQPIRSERRYTVYECTESEHTYRLLLRAYGLSADGTDSGDYGEKFEVLFIKTEDEPYIKSVWKR
;
A
#
# COMPACT_ATOMS: atom_id res chain seq x y z
N MET A 1 -5.19 63.12 -10.52
CA MET A 1 -4.11 62.11 -10.36
C MET A 1 -4.34 61.20 -9.14
N LYS A 2 -5.48 60.50 -9.03
CA LYS A 2 -5.76 59.56 -7.91
C LYS A 2 -6.36 58.20 -8.33
N LYS A 3 -6.44 57.90 -9.64
CA LYS A 3 -6.99 56.62 -10.16
C LYS A 3 -5.93 55.64 -10.70
N ARG A 4 -4.64 56.02 -10.70
CA ARG A 4 -3.55 55.15 -11.20
C ARG A 4 -2.77 54.42 -10.09
N MET A 5 -2.91 54.83 -8.82
CA MET A 5 -2.19 54.20 -7.70
C MET A 5 -2.91 52.97 -7.11
N THR A 6 -4.22 52.86 -7.24
CA THR A 6 -5.00 51.73 -6.71
C THR A 6 -4.92 50.46 -7.58
N CYS A 7 -4.69 50.58 -8.90
CA CYS A 7 -4.48 49.41 -9.75
C CYS A 7 -3.13 48.73 -9.48
N LEU A 8 -2.09 49.50 -9.13
CA LEU A 8 -0.76 48.93 -8.91
C LEU A 8 -0.70 48.14 -7.61
N SER A 9 -1.39 48.60 -6.56
CA SER A 9 -1.46 47.88 -5.28
C SER A 9 -2.25 46.57 -5.37
N VAL A 10 -3.30 46.52 -6.20
CA VAL A 10 -4.09 45.29 -6.42
C VAL A 10 -3.32 44.28 -7.26
N LEU A 11 -2.57 44.72 -8.27
CA LEU A 11 -1.71 43.84 -9.08
C LEU A 11 -0.52 43.29 -8.28
N LEU A 12 0.06 44.08 -7.38
CA LEU A 12 1.16 43.63 -6.52
C LEU A 12 0.68 42.62 -5.45
N SER A 13 -0.52 42.79 -4.90
CA SER A 13 -1.11 41.79 -4.00
C SER A 13 -1.54 40.50 -4.72
N LEU A 14 -1.94 40.58 -6.01
CA LEU A 14 -2.24 39.39 -6.82
C LEU A 14 -0.95 38.63 -7.20
N ALA A 15 0.14 39.35 -7.49
CA ALA A 15 1.45 38.75 -7.77
C ALA A 15 2.05 38.07 -6.53
N LEU A 16 1.88 38.65 -5.33
CA LEU A 16 2.31 38.03 -4.07
C LEU A 16 1.49 36.79 -3.69
N LEU A 17 0.20 36.73 -4.08
CA LEU A 17 -0.63 35.52 -3.94
C LEU A 17 -0.29 34.44 -4.98
N LEU A 18 0.19 34.83 -6.17
CA LEU A 18 0.62 33.90 -7.21
C LEU A 18 2.02 33.31 -6.95
N THR A 19 2.93 34.04 -6.29
CA THR A 19 4.22 33.48 -5.84
C THR A 19 4.09 32.58 -4.61
N SER A 20 2.95 32.61 -3.91
CA SER A 20 2.64 31.64 -2.85
C SER A 20 1.96 30.35 -3.36
N CYS A 21 1.67 30.26 -4.67
CA CYS A 21 1.16 29.04 -5.30
C CYS A 21 2.27 28.06 -5.72
N ASP A 22 3.55 28.37 -5.51
CA ASP A 22 4.67 27.44 -5.74
C ASP A 22 4.71 26.28 -4.72
N ARG A 23 3.76 26.20 -3.79
CA ARG A 23 3.55 25.05 -2.90
C ARG A 23 2.32 24.18 -3.24
N LEU A 24 1.58 24.50 -4.30
CA LEU A 24 0.36 23.77 -4.67
C LEU A 24 0.36 23.23 -6.12
N ALA A 25 1.51 23.28 -6.80
CA ALA A 25 1.68 22.73 -8.15
C ALA A 25 2.77 21.65 -8.26
N ALA A 26 3.17 21.02 -7.14
CA ALA A 26 3.89 19.74 -7.16
C ALA A 26 2.88 18.57 -7.15
N PHE A 27 1.90 18.65 -8.05
CA PHE A 27 0.96 17.56 -8.35
C PHE A 27 1.05 17.27 -9.84
N VAL A 28 2.30 17.03 -10.27
CA VAL A 28 2.59 16.34 -11.51
C VAL A 28 2.65 14.87 -11.11
N TRP A 29 1.90 14.00 -11.78
CA TRP A 29 2.23 12.58 -11.77
C TRP A 29 3.72 12.46 -12.11
N GLU A 30 4.59 12.17 -11.13
CA GLU A 30 6.04 12.12 -11.35
C GLU A 30 6.40 10.92 -12.25
N GLU A 31 6.24 11.13 -13.56
CA GLU A 31 7.05 10.49 -14.59
C GLU A 31 8.50 10.93 -14.34
N GLY A 32 9.36 10.04 -13.84
CA GLY A 32 10.77 10.36 -13.61
C GLY A 32 11.48 9.50 -12.54
N TYR A 33 10.76 9.00 -11.54
CA TYR A 33 11.38 8.23 -10.46
C TYR A 33 11.98 6.90 -10.91
N ASP A 34 11.40 6.30 -11.95
CA ASP A 34 11.89 5.09 -12.62
C ASP A 34 13.15 5.35 -13.46
N GLN A 35 13.44 6.61 -13.77
CA GLN A 35 14.60 7.05 -14.56
C GLN A 35 15.71 7.68 -13.71
N GLU A 36 15.52 7.83 -12.38
CA GLU A 36 16.59 8.37 -11.53
C GLU A 36 17.86 7.51 -11.58
N GLU A 37 19.01 8.17 -11.63
CA GLU A 37 20.31 7.52 -11.65
C GLU A 37 20.60 6.87 -10.29
N VAL A 38 21.14 5.65 -10.33
CA VAL A 38 21.51 4.92 -9.12
C VAL A 38 22.72 5.60 -8.49
N SER A 39 22.52 6.09 -7.26
CA SER A 39 23.57 6.72 -6.46
C SER A 39 24.33 5.72 -5.60
N VAL A 40 23.65 4.68 -5.09
CA VAL A 40 24.22 3.66 -4.21
C VAL A 40 23.62 2.29 -4.54
N ILE A 41 24.47 1.27 -4.55
CA ILE A 41 24.07 -0.14 -4.58
C ILE A 41 24.33 -0.72 -3.19
N HIS A 42 23.27 -1.16 -2.53
CA HIS A 42 23.32 -1.80 -1.23
C HIS A 42 23.45 -3.33 -1.40
N GLY A 43 24.14 -3.98 -0.47
CA GLY A 43 24.14 -5.44 -0.42
C GLY A 43 22.73 -5.99 -0.19
N SER A 44 22.42 -7.15 -0.78
CA SER A 44 21.14 -7.86 -0.59
C SER A 44 20.82 -8.14 0.88
N ASP A 45 21.85 -8.29 1.71
CA ASP A 45 21.74 -8.54 3.15
C ASP A 45 21.91 -7.27 4.00
N SER A 46 21.84 -6.08 3.39
CA SER A 46 21.94 -4.81 4.11
C SER A 46 20.75 -4.57 5.04
N ASP A 47 20.94 -3.78 6.10
CA ASP A 47 19.85 -3.39 7.00
C ASP A 47 18.75 -2.60 6.27
N LEU A 48 19.12 -1.83 5.25
CA LEU A 48 18.17 -1.15 4.38
C LEU A 48 17.32 -2.15 3.60
N ALA A 49 17.94 -3.12 2.92
CA ALA A 49 17.22 -4.16 2.19
C ALA A 49 16.25 -4.93 3.11
N ARG A 50 16.68 -5.29 4.33
CA ARG A 50 15.82 -5.93 5.33
C ARG A 50 14.63 -5.05 5.73
N THR A 51 14.88 -3.77 5.99
CA THR A 51 13.84 -2.80 6.37
C THR A 51 12.80 -2.64 5.26
N LEU A 52 13.24 -2.51 4.01
CA LEU A 52 12.35 -2.42 2.85
C LEU A 52 11.57 -3.72 2.62
N CYS A 53 12.19 -4.89 2.82
CA CYS A 53 11.50 -6.17 2.76
C CYS A 53 10.39 -6.31 3.82
N GLN A 54 10.62 -5.86 5.05
CA GLN A 54 9.61 -5.92 6.11
C GLN A 54 8.34 -5.15 5.74
N ARG A 55 8.47 -4.04 5.00
CA ARG A 55 7.33 -3.26 4.49
C ARG A 55 6.49 -4.01 3.46
N LEU A 56 7.05 -5.03 2.85
CA LEU A 56 6.37 -5.85 1.85
C LEU A 56 5.65 -7.05 2.46
N GLU A 57 5.91 -7.38 3.73
CA GLU A 57 5.30 -8.53 4.39
C GLU A 57 3.77 -8.54 4.26
N PRO A 58 3.02 -7.44 4.52
CA PRO A 58 1.56 -7.46 4.37
C PRO A 58 1.10 -7.83 2.96
N LEU A 59 1.89 -7.53 1.94
CA LEU A 59 1.56 -7.84 0.54
C LEU A 59 1.88 -9.29 0.15
N PHE A 60 2.78 -9.95 0.85
CA PHE A 60 3.23 -11.29 0.47
C PHE A 60 2.87 -12.39 1.50
N THR A 61 2.35 -12.05 2.68
CA THR A 61 2.15 -13.00 3.81
C THR A 61 0.91 -13.90 3.68
N THR A 62 0.04 -13.68 2.69
CA THR A 62 -1.22 -14.44 2.58
C THR A 62 -1.53 -14.90 1.16
N SER A 63 -1.93 -16.17 1.04
CA SER A 63 -2.47 -16.74 -0.19
C SER A 63 -3.98 -16.60 -0.17
N LEU A 64 -4.50 -15.58 -0.85
CA LEU A 64 -5.84 -15.67 -1.41
C LEU A 64 -5.76 -16.03 -2.90
N ASP A 65 -4.72 -15.55 -3.59
CA ASP A 65 -4.07 -16.17 -4.75
C ASP A 65 -2.65 -15.56 -4.91
N PRO A 66 -1.74 -16.10 -5.74
CA PRO A 66 -0.48 -15.45 -6.02
C PRO A 66 -0.77 -14.13 -6.74
N ILE A 67 -0.23 -13.02 -6.21
CA ILE A 67 -0.46 -11.73 -6.82
C ILE A 67 0.45 -11.65 -8.05
N PHE A 68 -0.15 -11.72 -9.23
CA PHE A 68 0.55 -11.65 -10.49
C PHE A 68 0.32 -10.28 -11.11
N PHE A 69 1.20 -9.33 -10.79
CA PHE A 69 1.08 -7.97 -11.32
C PHE A 69 1.70 -7.86 -12.71
N ASP A 70 0.91 -7.62 -13.76
CA ASP A 70 1.47 -7.17 -15.05
C ASP A 70 1.81 -5.66 -15.01
N ARG A 71 0.99 -4.82 -14.33
CA ARG A 71 1.25 -3.38 -14.04
C ARG A 71 0.49 -2.87 -12.80
N PHE A 72 1.15 -2.05 -11.98
CA PHE A 72 0.64 -1.55 -10.69
C PHE A 72 -0.63 -0.65 -10.77
N ALA A 73 -0.87 0.02 -11.90
CA ALA A 73 -2.01 0.93 -12.05
C ALA A 73 -3.35 0.19 -12.31
N ASP A 74 -3.30 -1.05 -12.78
CA ASP A 74 -4.47 -1.76 -13.31
C ASP A 74 -5.09 -2.77 -12.31
N GLU A 75 -4.42 -3.06 -11.17
CA GLU A 75 -4.82 -4.14 -10.24
C GLU A 75 -4.97 -3.69 -8.77
N LYS A 76 -5.55 -2.49 -8.57
CA LYS A 76 -5.84 -1.90 -7.24
C LYS A 76 -6.58 -2.86 -6.29
N GLU A 77 -7.49 -3.67 -6.82
CA GLU A 77 -8.23 -4.66 -6.05
C GLU A 77 -7.33 -5.74 -5.44
N ALA A 78 -6.34 -6.24 -6.20
CA ALA A 78 -5.40 -7.25 -5.71
C ALA A 78 -4.52 -6.72 -4.57
N LEU A 79 -4.09 -5.45 -4.67
CA LEU A 79 -3.36 -4.77 -3.59
C LEU A 79 -4.19 -4.68 -2.32
N CYS A 80 -5.45 -4.26 -2.44
CA CYS A 80 -6.36 -4.15 -1.30
C CYS A 80 -6.64 -5.51 -0.67
N ASN A 81 -6.87 -6.54 -1.48
CA ASN A 81 -7.06 -7.92 -1.00
C ASN A 81 -5.85 -8.42 -0.23
N SER A 82 -4.66 -8.14 -0.74
CA SER A 82 -3.41 -8.56 -0.12
C SER A 82 -3.20 -7.85 1.21
N LEU A 83 -3.46 -6.55 1.26
CA LEU A 83 -3.36 -5.77 2.49
C LEU A 83 -4.40 -6.21 3.54
N LEU A 84 -5.67 -6.38 3.16
CA LEU A 84 -6.73 -6.88 4.05
C LEU A 84 -6.40 -8.27 4.60
N ALA A 85 -5.87 -9.15 3.76
CA ALA A 85 -5.45 -10.48 4.17
C ALA A 85 -4.22 -10.43 5.09
N GLY A 86 -3.25 -9.58 4.79
CA GLY A 86 -2.09 -9.28 5.64
C GLY A 86 -2.51 -8.83 7.03
N MET A 87 -3.41 -7.84 7.11
CA MET A 87 -3.97 -7.34 8.38
C MET A 87 -4.63 -8.45 9.21
N LEU A 88 -5.37 -9.37 8.57
CA LEU A 88 -5.95 -10.51 9.28
C LEU A 88 -4.92 -11.55 9.71
N ALA A 89 -3.78 -11.65 9.05
CA ALA A 89 -2.73 -12.59 9.40
C ALA A 89 -1.83 -12.06 10.52
N THR A 90 -1.55 -10.75 10.53
CA THR A 90 -0.64 -10.11 11.50
C THR A 90 -1.37 -9.64 12.76
N ASP A 91 -2.54 -9.02 12.60
CA ASP A 91 -3.27 -8.33 13.67
C ASP A 91 -4.62 -8.98 13.97
N PHE A 92 -4.77 -10.28 13.67
CA PHE A 92 -6.02 -11.04 13.82
C PHE A 92 -6.77 -10.80 15.14
N ALA A 93 -6.03 -10.79 16.25
CA ALA A 93 -6.58 -10.63 17.59
C ALA A 93 -7.28 -9.26 17.77
N LEU A 94 -6.81 -8.22 17.09
CA LEU A 94 -7.40 -6.88 17.13
C LEU A 94 -8.81 -6.89 16.50
N TYR A 95 -9.00 -7.64 15.42
CA TYR A 95 -10.24 -7.64 14.63
C TYR A 95 -11.27 -8.66 15.13
N THR A 96 -10.81 -9.76 15.74
CA THR A 96 -11.72 -10.74 16.38
C THR A 96 -12.18 -10.34 17.78
N GLY A 97 -11.48 -9.41 18.43
CA GLY A 97 -11.82 -8.92 19.77
C GLY A 97 -12.83 -7.77 19.82
N GLN A 98 -13.30 -7.24 18.69
CA GLN A 98 -14.18 -6.06 18.66
C GLN A 98 -15.66 -6.41 18.90
N THR A 99 -16.02 -6.65 20.16
CA THR A 99 -17.37 -7.10 20.52
C THR A 99 -18.46 -6.11 20.07
N GLU A 100 -18.28 -4.80 20.25
CA GLU A 100 -19.30 -3.81 19.88
C GLU A 100 -19.57 -3.74 18.37
N LEU A 101 -18.50 -3.75 17.56
CA LEU A 101 -18.60 -3.77 16.10
C LEU A 101 -19.28 -5.06 15.63
N TYR A 102 -18.91 -6.19 16.24
CA TYR A 102 -19.46 -7.49 15.92
C TYR A 102 -20.95 -7.61 16.23
N GLU A 103 -21.40 -7.16 17.40
CA GLU A 103 -22.81 -7.12 17.76
C GLU A 103 -23.62 -6.19 16.84
N SER A 104 -23.06 -5.03 16.50
CA SER A 104 -23.68 -4.10 15.54
C SER A 104 -23.83 -4.73 14.16
N ALA A 105 -22.80 -5.41 13.67
CA ALA A 105 -22.83 -6.08 12.39
C ALA A 105 -23.81 -7.26 12.37
N LYS A 106 -23.89 -8.05 13.44
CA LYS A 106 -24.90 -9.12 13.58
C LYS A 106 -26.33 -8.59 13.60
N ALA A 107 -26.57 -7.43 14.20
CA ALA A 107 -27.89 -6.82 14.20
C ALA A 107 -28.31 -6.33 12.81
N MET A 108 -27.35 -5.80 12.03
CA MET A 108 -27.61 -5.27 10.68
C MET A 108 -27.61 -6.34 9.58
N TYR A 109 -26.85 -7.42 9.76
CA TYR A 109 -26.66 -8.51 8.79
C TYR A 109 -26.89 -9.89 9.43
N PRO A 110 -28.09 -10.18 9.97
CA PRO A 110 -28.36 -11.39 10.75
C PRO A 110 -28.25 -12.70 9.95
N GLU A 111 -28.34 -12.64 8.63
CA GLU A 111 -28.22 -13.78 7.73
C GLU A 111 -26.76 -14.17 7.42
N ARG A 112 -25.80 -13.32 7.75
CA ARG A 112 -24.37 -13.54 7.46
C ARG A 112 -23.64 -14.22 8.61
N ASN A 113 -22.80 -15.19 8.28
CA ASN A 113 -21.84 -15.76 9.23
C ASN A 113 -20.58 -14.88 9.26
N LEU A 114 -20.57 -13.91 10.15
CA LEU A 114 -19.43 -13.02 10.35
C LEU A 114 -18.39 -13.68 11.25
N TYR A 115 -17.16 -13.84 10.75
CA TYR A 115 -16.04 -14.42 11.52
C TYR A 115 -15.08 -13.36 12.07
N PHE A 116 -14.91 -12.26 11.33
CA PHE A 116 -14.06 -11.13 11.68
C PHE A 116 -14.55 -9.88 10.96
N LEU A 117 -14.19 -8.72 11.49
CA LEU A 117 -14.53 -7.41 10.94
C LEU A 117 -13.31 -6.50 11.03
N ILE A 118 -12.89 -5.96 9.88
CA ILE A 118 -11.84 -4.96 9.79
C ILE A 118 -12.51 -3.60 9.59
N PRO A 119 -12.43 -2.66 10.55
CA PRO A 119 -12.98 -1.33 10.36
C PRO A 119 -12.38 -0.65 9.14
N ARG A 120 -13.19 0.08 8.38
CA ARG A 120 -12.72 0.84 7.22
C ARG A 120 -11.60 1.80 7.57
N GLU A 121 -11.73 2.52 8.68
CA GLU A 121 -10.71 3.47 9.14
C GLU A 121 -9.34 2.79 9.37
N ALA A 122 -9.34 1.57 9.92
CA ALA A 122 -8.12 0.80 10.12
C ALA A 122 -7.50 0.38 8.78
N PHE A 123 -8.33 -0.01 7.81
CA PHE A 123 -7.86 -0.33 6.46
C PHE A 123 -7.33 0.91 5.74
N ASP A 124 -8.04 2.04 5.78
CA ASP A 124 -7.62 3.30 5.15
C ASP A 124 -6.29 3.79 5.74
N TYR A 125 -6.11 3.68 7.07
CA TYR A 125 -4.83 3.97 7.72
C TYR A 125 -3.71 3.04 7.22
N ALA A 126 -3.94 1.71 7.20
CA ALA A 126 -2.96 0.75 6.73
C ALA A 126 -2.59 1.01 5.26
N LEU A 127 -3.58 1.31 4.42
CA LEU A 127 -3.42 1.60 3.02
C LEU A 127 -2.57 2.86 2.80
N HIS A 128 -2.90 3.96 3.48
CA HIS A 128 -2.15 5.22 3.38
C HIS A 128 -0.74 5.14 3.98
N SER A 129 -0.54 4.33 5.03
CA SER A 129 0.78 4.10 5.60
C SER A 129 1.69 3.27 4.69
N THR A 130 1.10 2.44 3.82
CA THR A 130 1.82 1.52 2.93
C THR A 130 2.01 2.11 1.53
N PHE A 131 1.01 2.87 1.04
CA PHE A 131 0.94 3.43 -0.31
C PHE A 131 0.48 4.90 -0.26
N ASP A 132 1.13 5.77 -1.03
CA ASP A 132 0.73 7.17 -1.09
C ASP A 132 -0.55 7.38 -1.90
N GLN A 133 -1.45 8.21 -1.38
CA GLN A 133 -2.65 8.74 -2.05
C GLN A 133 -3.55 7.73 -2.79
N VAL A 134 -3.58 6.47 -2.37
CA VAL A 134 -4.53 5.51 -2.93
C VAL A 134 -5.91 5.78 -2.31
N ASN A 135 -6.73 6.57 -2.99
CA ASN A 135 -8.12 6.80 -2.56
C ASN A 135 -8.99 5.62 -3.02
N VAL A 136 -9.18 4.63 -2.15
CA VAL A 136 -10.06 3.49 -2.44
C VAL A 136 -11.45 3.80 -1.92
N ARG A 137 -12.44 3.79 -2.81
CA ARG A 137 -13.85 3.84 -2.38
C ARG A 137 -14.19 2.50 -1.75
N ALA A 138 -15.09 2.49 -0.77
CA ALA A 138 -15.76 1.27 -0.31
C ALA A 138 -16.20 0.41 -1.50
N PHE A 139 -15.81 -0.87 -1.48
CA PHE A 139 -16.02 -1.80 -2.56
C PHE A 139 -15.88 -3.22 -2.04
N ASP A 140 -16.63 -4.12 -2.66
CA ASP A 140 -16.43 -5.56 -2.49
C ASP A 140 -15.32 -6.02 -3.42
N THR A 141 -14.69 -7.13 -3.07
CA THR A 141 -13.67 -7.80 -3.85
C THR A 141 -14.01 -9.28 -3.99
N GLU A 142 -13.24 -10.01 -4.79
CA GLU A 142 -13.39 -11.47 -4.88
C GLU A 142 -13.34 -12.20 -3.51
N TYR A 143 -12.61 -11.66 -2.52
CA TYR A 143 -12.41 -12.33 -1.24
C TYR A 143 -12.99 -11.60 -0.04
N PHE A 144 -13.27 -10.30 -0.15
CA PHE A 144 -13.72 -9.47 0.95
C PHE A 144 -14.97 -8.70 0.57
N ASP A 145 -15.95 -8.69 1.46
CA ASP A 145 -17.15 -7.87 1.31
C ASP A 145 -17.06 -6.64 2.20
N TYR A 146 -17.58 -5.52 1.72
CA TYR A 146 -17.74 -4.30 2.48
C TYR A 146 -19.17 -4.18 3.05
N LEU A 147 -19.27 -4.12 4.37
CA LEU A 147 -20.52 -3.95 5.09
C LEU A 147 -20.78 -2.45 5.34
N GLU A 148 -21.48 -1.81 4.41
CA GLU A 148 -21.72 -0.35 4.44
C GLU A 148 -22.36 0.15 5.75
N SER A 149 -23.29 -0.59 6.34
CA SER A 149 -24.04 -0.14 7.53
C SER A 149 -23.20 -0.06 8.80
N VAL A 150 -22.05 -0.73 8.82
CA VAL A 150 -21.12 -0.77 9.97
C VAL A 150 -19.70 -0.36 9.56
N GLU A 151 -19.53 0.12 8.33
CA GLU A 151 -18.28 0.58 7.74
C GLU A 151 -17.10 -0.37 8.00
N ALA A 152 -17.27 -1.66 7.70
CA ALA A 152 -16.26 -2.67 7.94
C ALA A 152 -16.16 -3.69 6.79
N PHE A 153 -14.94 -4.18 6.55
CA PHE A 153 -14.69 -5.31 5.67
C PHE A 153 -14.85 -6.64 6.42
N THR A 154 -15.38 -7.65 5.75
CA THR A 154 -15.47 -9.02 6.26
C THR A 154 -15.05 -10.00 5.17
N ALA A 155 -14.79 -11.25 5.54
CA ALA A 155 -14.65 -12.34 4.59
C ALA A 155 -15.21 -13.64 5.17
N ASP A 156 -15.69 -14.51 4.28
CA ASP A 156 -16.40 -15.74 4.65
C ASP A 156 -15.52 -16.80 5.32
N ARG A 157 -14.20 -16.61 5.27
CA ARG A 157 -13.21 -17.49 5.87
C ARG A 157 -11.96 -16.71 6.23
N GLN A 158 -11.26 -17.17 7.26
CA GLN A 158 -9.95 -16.64 7.59
C GLN A 158 -8.98 -16.89 6.42
N PRO A 159 -8.23 -15.87 5.94
CA PRO A 159 -7.17 -16.08 4.98
C PRO A 159 -6.16 -17.10 5.53
N ILE A 160 -5.74 -18.05 4.69
CA ILE A 160 -4.69 -19.00 5.09
C ILE A 160 -3.37 -18.24 5.07
N ARG A 161 -2.71 -18.16 6.23
CA ARG A 161 -1.34 -17.66 6.32
C ARG A 161 -0.44 -18.59 5.52
N SER A 162 0.00 -18.13 4.35
CA SER A 162 1.06 -18.78 3.60
C SER A 162 2.32 -17.98 3.88
N GLU A 163 3.27 -18.55 4.61
CA GLU A 163 4.57 -17.92 4.69
C GLU A 163 5.14 -17.84 3.26
N ARG A 164 5.39 -16.63 2.76
CA ARG A 164 6.21 -16.45 1.57
C ARG A 164 7.62 -16.13 2.02
N ARG A 165 8.60 -16.75 1.37
CA ARG A 165 10.01 -16.36 1.54
C ARG A 165 10.38 -15.39 0.43
N TYR A 166 11.32 -14.51 0.72
CA TYR A 166 11.86 -13.59 -0.26
C TYR A 166 13.37 -13.75 -0.32
N THR A 167 13.92 -13.71 -1.53
CA THR A 167 15.35 -13.53 -1.75
C THR A 167 15.54 -12.18 -2.41
N VAL A 168 16.27 -11.27 -1.75
CA VAL A 168 16.67 -9.99 -2.34
C VAL A 168 17.87 -10.23 -3.25
N TYR A 169 17.77 -9.75 -4.49
CA TYR A 169 18.90 -9.76 -5.42
C TYR A 169 19.63 -8.44 -5.44
N GLU A 170 18.88 -7.34 -5.38
CA GLU A 170 19.42 -6.01 -5.55
C GLU A 170 18.61 -5.00 -4.75
N CYS A 171 19.32 -4.11 -4.05
CA CYS A 171 18.74 -2.96 -3.40
C CYS A 171 19.52 -1.73 -3.86
N THR A 172 18.87 -0.85 -4.62
CA THR A 172 19.48 0.37 -5.14
C THR A 172 18.82 1.60 -4.56
N GLU A 173 19.58 2.67 -4.48
CA GLU A 173 19.16 3.95 -3.95
C GLU A 173 19.51 5.04 -4.96
N SER A 174 18.54 5.91 -5.24
CA SER A 174 18.73 7.16 -5.98
C SER A 174 18.56 8.35 -5.03
N GLU A 175 18.42 9.57 -5.54
CA GLU A 175 18.19 10.75 -4.70
C GLU A 175 16.89 10.60 -3.88
N HIS A 176 15.78 10.24 -4.54
CA HIS A 176 14.45 10.22 -3.93
C HIS A 176 13.84 8.82 -3.78
N THR A 177 14.51 7.77 -4.25
CA THR A 177 13.90 6.44 -4.31
C THR A 177 14.79 5.33 -3.77
N TYR A 178 14.14 4.26 -3.36
CA TYR A 178 14.77 2.95 -3.24
C TYR A 178 14.13 1.99 -4.25
N ARG A 179 14.94 1.12 -4.86
CA ARG A 179 14.43 0.01 -5.67
C ARG A 179 14.91 -1.31 -5.11
N LEU A 180 14.00 -2.26 -5.05
CA LEU A 180 14.26 -3.60 -4.55
C LEU A 180 13.91 -4.62 -5.62
N LEU A 181 14.90 -5.36 -6.11
CA LEU A 181 14.67 -6.54 -6.94
C LEU A 181 14.70 -7.76 -6.04
N LEU A 182 13.60 -8.50 -6.00
CA LEU A 182 13.45 -9.68 -5.15
C LEU A 182 12.77 -10.81 -5.91
N ARG A 183 12.90 -12.03 -5.39
CA ARG A 183 12.06 -13.17 -5.77
C ARG A 183 11.24 -13.60 -4.57
N ALA A 184 9.93 -13.74 -4.76
CA ALA A 184 9.04 -14.27 -3.75
C ALA A 184 8.71 -15.74 -4.07
N TYR A 185 8.78 -16.59 -3.05
CA TYR A 185 8.53 -18.01 -3.13
C TYR A 185 7.29 -18.35 -2.30
N GLY A 186 6.37 -19.13 -2.86
CA GLY A 186 5.35 -19.78 -2.05
C GLY A 186 5.99 -20.91 -1.25
N LEU A 187 5.75 -20.97 0.06
CA LEU A 187 6.02 -22.20 0.81
C LEU A 187 4.87 -23.18 0.56
N SER A 188 5.20 -24.44 0.27
CA SER A 188 4.20 -25.49 0.33
C SER A 188 3.73 -25.68 1.77
N ALA A 189 2.57 -26.32 1.95
CA ALA A 189 1.94 -26.53 3.26
C ALA A 189 2.82 -27.32 4.27
N ASP A 190 3.88 -27.97 3.80
CA ASP A 190 4.87 -28.69 4.61
C ASP A 190 6.12 -27.85 4.96
N GLY A 191 6.12 -26.55 4.64
CA GLY A 191 7.22 -25.62 4.92
C GLY A 191 8.46 -25.85 4.06
N THR A 192 8.37 -26.73 3.05
CA THR A 192 9.43 -26.87 2.06
C THR A 192 9.33 -25.75 1.03
N ASP A 193 10.50 -25.28 0.59
CA ASP A 193 10.57 -24.34 -0.51
C ASP A 193 10.00 -25.06 -1.73
N SER A 194 8.96 -24.51 -2.36
CA SER A 194 8.29 -25.15 -3.50
C SER A 194 9.22 -25.32 -4.73
N GLY A 195 10.46 -24.83 -4.61
CA GLY A 195 11.57 -25.09 -5.51
C GLY A 195 11.48 -24.20 -6.72
N ASP A 196 12.43 -23.27 -6.89
CA ASP A 196 12.74 -22.47 -8.08
C ASP A 196 11.63 -21.71 -8.85
N TYR A 197 10.35 -21.92 -8.57
CA TYR A 197 9.19 -21.26 -9.20
C TYR A 197 8.80 -19.97 -8.48
N GLY A 198 9.79 -19.25 -7.95
CA GLY A 198 9.56 -17.93 -7.37
C GLY A 198 9.47 -16.86 -8.45
N GLU A 199 8.45 -16.02 -8.38
CA GLU A 199 8.28 -14.90 -9.29
C GLU A 199 9.21 -13.75 -8.90
N LYS A 200 9.79 -13.08 -9.90
CA LYS A 200 10.66 -11.93 -9.66
C LYS A 200 9.81 -10.66 -9.63
N PHE A 201 10.08 -9.82 -8.63
CA PHE A 201 9.42 -8.55 -8.45
C PHE A 201 10.46 -7.44 -8.35
N GLU A 202 10.14 -6.31 -8.95
CA GLU A 202 10.79 -5.05 -8.68
C GLU A 202 9.82 -4.16 -7.90
N VAL A 203 10.32 -3.54 -6.85
CA VAL A 203 9.54 -2.65 -5.99
C VAL A 203 10.21 -1.30 -5.95
N LEU A 204 9.45 -0.24 -6.20
CA LEU A 204 9.88 1.15 -6.05
C LEU A 204 9.29 1.73 -4.78
N PHE A 205 10.15 2.30 -3.96
CA PHE A 205 9.80 3.08 -2.78
C PHE A 205 10.16 4.55 -3.00
N ILE A 206 9.32 5.46 -2.52
CA ILE A 206 9.64 6.89 -2.46
C ILE A 206 10.11 7.22 -1.06
N LYS A 207 11.22 7.92 -0.96
CA LYS A 207 11.74 8.44 0.32
C LYS A 207 10.85 9.57 0.81
N THR A 208 10.52 9.54 2.09
CA THR A 208 9.87 10.67 2.77
C THR A 208 10.68 11.05 4.01
N GLU A 209 10.29 12.13 4.68
CA GLU A 209 10.94 12.56 5.93
C GLU A 209 10.72 11.56 7.07
N ASP A 210 9.60 10.85 7.06
CA ASP A 210 9.22 9.88 8.10
C ASP A 210 9.69 8.48 7.71
N GLU A 211 9.03 7.86 6.72
CA GLU A 211 9.27 6.49 6.29
C GLU A 211 8.98 6.31 4.78
N PRO A 212 9.73 5.45 4.07
CA PRO A 212 9.47 5.21 2.67
C PRO A 212 8.15 4.48 2.45
N TYR A 213 7.38 4.88 1.43
CA TYR A 213 6.15 4.20 1.01
C TYR A 213 6.34 3.49 -0.32
N ILE A 214 5.52 2.47 -0.59
CA ILE A 214 5.55 1.72 -1.85
C ILE A 214 4.84 2.54 -2.93
N LYS A 215 5.57 2.91 -3.98
CA LYS A 215 4.98 3.56 -5.18
C LYS A 215 4.44 2.55 -6.16
N SER A 216 5.18 1.47 -6.35
CA SER A 216 4.86 0.45 -7.34
C SER A 216 5.60 -0.86 -7.10
N VAL A 217 4.96 -1.94 -7.55
CA VAL A 217 5.45 -3.32 -7.57
C VAL A 217 5.21 -3.86 -8.97
N TRP A 218 6.24 -4.42 -9.60
CA TRP A 218 6.16 -4.98 -10.95
C TRP A 218 6.70 -6.39 -10.97
N LYS A 219 6.01 -7.29 -11.68
CA LYS A 219 6.59 -8.59 -12.02
C LYS A 219 7.64 -8.43 -13.14
N ARG A 220 8.75 -9.14 -13.02
CA ARG A 220 9.88 -9.13 -13.97
C ARG A 220 9.98 -10.44 -14.74
#